data_AF-A0A2X4V4C3-F1
#
_entry.id   AF-A0A2X4V4C3-F1
#
_cell.length_a   1.000
_cell.length_b   1.000
_cell.length_c   1.000
_cell.angle_alpha   90.00
_cell.angle_beta   90.00
_cell.angle_gamma   90.00
#
_symmetry.space_group_name_H-M   'P 1'
#
loop_
_entity.id
_entity.type
_entity.pdbx_description
1 polymer ?
#
loop_
_entity_poly.entity_id
_entity_poly.type
_entity_poly.pdbx_seq_one_letter_code
_entity_poly.pdbx_strand_id
1 'polypeptide(L)' 'MTSLAFTAGVLPLAISTGAGANSRIAIGTGIIGGTLTATLLAIFFVPLFYVLVRRYLHVNRSSPNR' A
#
# COMPACT_ATOMS: atom_id res chain seq x y z
N MET A 1 -10.21 1.54 7.55
CA MET A 1 -11.41 2.15 6.95
C MET A 1 -11.21 2.49 5.48
N THR A 2 -10.13 3.18 5.11
CA THR A 2 -9.87 3.62 3.73
C THR A 2 -9.72 2.48 2.71
N SER A 3 -8.98 1.42 3.07
CA SER A 3 -8.73 0.29 2.15
C SER A 3 -10.00 -0.48 1.78
N LEU A 4 -10.93 -0.68 2.71
CA LEU A 4 -12.20 -1.36 2.45
C LEU A 4 -13.12 -0.51 1.54
N ALA A 5 -13.23 0.78 1.81
CA ALA A 5 -14.00 1.70 0.97
C ALA A 5 -13.44 1.79 -0.45
N PHE A 6 -12.11 1.81 -0.57
CA PHE A 6 -11.44 1.80 -1.87
C PHE A 6 -11.70 0.49 -2.62
N THR A 7 -11.45 -0.67 -2.01
CA THR A 7 -11.72 -1.99 -2.60
C THR A 7 -13.18 -2.15 -3.05
N ALA A 8 -14.15 -1.69 -2.25
CA ALA A 8 -15.56 -1.69 -2.62
C ALA A 8 -15.86 -0.77 -3.82
N GLY A 9 -15.17 0.37 -3.94
CA GLY A 9 -15.29 1.29 -5.07
C GLY A 9 -14.69 0.77 -6.38
N VAL A 10 -13.68 -0.10 -6.33
CA VAL A 10 -13.07 -0.74 -7.53
C VAL A 10 -13.77 -2.05 -7.92
N LEU A 11 -14.61 -2.61 -7.04
CA LEU A 11 -15.34 -3.85 -7.30
C LEU A 11 -16.17 -3.82 -8.61
N PRO A 12 -16.88 -2.73 -8.97
CA PRO A 12 -17.61 -2.64 -10.23
C PRO A 12 -16.71 -2.72 -11.48
N LEU A 13 -15.46 -2.26 -11.36
CA LEU A 13 -14.46 -2.37 -12.43
C LEU A 13 -14.04 -3.83 -12.65
N ALA A 14 -13.93 -4.61 -11.58
CA ALA A 14 -13.56 -6.02 -11.63
C ALA A 14 -14.66 -6.93 -12.21
N ILE A 15 -15.92 -6.48 -12.21
CA ILE A 15 -17.07 -7.21 -12.78
C ILE A 15 -17.68 -6.51 -14.01
N SER A 16 -16.99 -5.52 -14.56
CA SER A 16 -17.43 -4.72 -15.70
C SER A 16 -17.58 -5.59 -16.96
N THR A 17 -18.67 -5.41 -17.71
CA THR A 17 -18.88 -6.00 -19.04
C THR A 17 -18.92 -4.91 -20.13
N GLY A 18 -18.85 -5.31 -21.41
CA GLY A 18 -18.89 -4.39 -22.57
C GLY A 18 -17.52 -4.04 -23.18
N ALA A 19 -17.50 -3.06 -24.10
CA ALA A 19 -16.28 -2.68 -24.83
C ALA A 19 -15.20 -2.15 -23.86
N GLY A 20 -14.02 -2.78 -23.85
CA GLY A 20 -12.94 -2.45 -22.91
C GLY A 20 -13.09 -3.11 -21.53
N ALA A 21 -14.03 -4.03 -21.34
CA ALA A 21 -14.21 -4.80 -20.10
C ALA A 21 -12.93 -5.48 -19.63
N ASN A 22 -12.21 -6.17 -20.53
CA ASN A 22 -10.96 -6.84 -20.17
C ASN A 22 -9.92 -5.88 -19.56
N SER A 23 -9.86 -4.63 -20.05
CA SER A 23 -8.95 -3.62 -19.51
C SER A 23 -9.38 -3.17 -18.11
N ARG A 24 -10.69 -2.96 -17.90
CA ARG A 24 -11.27 -2.59 -16.60
C ARG A 24 -11.12 -3.70 -15.56
N ILE A 25 -11.34 -4.95 -15.96
CA ILE A 25 -11.18 -6.14 -15.11
C ILE A 25 -9.71 -6.33 -14.75
N ALA A 26 -8.78 -6.17 -15.69
CA ALA A 26 -7.35 -6.28 -15.42
C ALA A 26 -6.88 -5.23 -14.40
N ILE A 27 -7.33 -3.98 -14.55
CA ILE A 27 -7.04 -2.90 -13.60
C ILE A 27 -7.69 -3.20 -12.24
N GLY A 28 -8.99 -3.55 -12.23
CA GLY A 28 -9.75 -3.81 -11.01
C GLY A 28 -9.17 -4.95 -10.18
N THR A 29 -8.85 -6.08 -10.81
CA THR A 29 -8.25 -7.24 -10.12
C THR A 29 -6.87 -6.94 -9.57
N GLY A 30 -6.03 -6.22 -10.33
CA GLY A 30 -4.71 -5.77 -9.87
C GLY A 30 -4.79 -4.86 -8.64
N ILE A 31 -5.72 -3.90 -8.65
CA ILE A 31 -5.90 -2.97 -7.53
C ILE A 31 -6.44 -3.67 -6.28
N ILE A 32 -7.43 -4.57 -6.42
CA ILE A 32 -7.99 -5.31 -5.28
C ILE A 32 -6.91 -6.16 -4.61
N GLY A 33 -6.15 -6.94 -5.39
CA GLY A 33 -5.05 -7.76 -4.88
C GLY A 33 -3.92 -6.92 -4.27
N GLY A 34 -3.55 -5.82 -4.94
CA GLY A 34 -2.52 -4.90 -4.48
C GLY A 34 -2.90 -4.22 -3.16
N THR A 35 -4.14 -3.79 -3.01
CA THR A 35 -4.63 -3.10 -1.80
C THR A 35 -4.66 -4.06 -0.60
N LEU A 36 -5.12 -5.29 -0.79
CA LEU A 36 -5.13 -6.31 0.26
C LEU A 36 -3.70 -6.65 0.71
N THR A 37 -2.83 -6.93 -0.24
CA THR A 37 -1.43 -7.29 0.01
C THR A 37 -0.67 -6.13 0.66
N ALA A 38 -0.84 -4.91 0.16
CA ALA A 38 -0.25 -3.70 0.74
C ALA A 38 -0.75 -3.44 2.16
N THR A 39 -2.04 -3.64 2.45
CA THR A 39 -2.58 -3.45 3.80
C THR A 39 -1.93 -4.42 4.79
N LEU A 40 -1.80 -5.69 4.42
CA LEU A 40 -1.18 -6.70 5.28
C LEU A 40 0.31 -6.43 5.49
N LEU A 41 1.06 -6.17 4.42
CA LEU A 41 2.50 -5.92 4.49
C LEU A 41 2.81 -4.59 5.20
N ALA A 42 2.08 -3.52 4.88
CA ALA A 42 2.38 -2.19 5.41
C ALA A 42 2.29 -2.14 6.94
N ILE A 43 1.35 -2.88 7.56
CA ILE A 43 1.22 -2.93 9.03
C ILE A 43 2.53 -3.38 9.70
N PHE A 44 3.27 -4.30 9.08
CA PHE A 44 4.55 -4.79 9.60
C PHE A 44 5.74 -4.00 9.09
N PHE A 45 5.77 -3.71 7.79
CA PHE A 45 6.92 -3.11 7.13
C PHE A 45 7.05 -1.61 7.39
N VAL A 46 5.96 -0.86 7.50
CA VAL A 46 6.03 0.59 7.79
C VAL A 46 6.71 0.88 9.13
N PRO A 47 6.33 0.28 10.26
CA PRO A 47 7.02 0.53 11.53
C PRO A 47 8.46 0.00 11.52
N LEU A 48 8.71 -1.16 10.88
CA LEU A 48 10.05 -1.71 10.72
C LEU A 48 10.96 -0.74 9.96
N PHE A 49 10.52 -0.25 8.80
CA PHE A 49 11.26 0.73 8.01
C PHE A 49 11.42 2.05 8.74
N TYR A 50 10.40 2.51 9.48
CA TYR A 50 10.54 3.72 10.30
C TYR A 50 11.69 3.60 11.31
N VAL A 51 11.79 2.49 12.03
CA VAL A 51 12.87 2.27 13.02
C VAL A 51 14.22 2.09 12.34
N LEU A 52 14.30 1.32 11.25
CA LEU A 52 15.53 1.14 10.47
C LEU A 52 16.05 2.48 9.96
N VAL A 53 15.21 3.23 9.25
CA VAL A 53 15.56 4.54 8.69
C VAL A 53 15.91 5.52 9.81
N ARG A 54 15.14 5.56 10.90
CA ARG A 54 15.48 6.37 12.07
C ARG A 54 16.87 6.01 12.61
N ARG A 55 17.18 4.73 12.76
CA ARG A 55 18.47 4.26 13.29
C ARG A 55 19.61 4.60 12.35
N TYR A 56 19.49 4.31 11.05
CA TYR A 56 20.55 4.60 10.09
C TYR A 56 20.77 6.11 9.87
N LEU A 57 19.70 6.91 9.85
CA LEU A 57 19.80 8.35 9.62
C LEU A 57 20.13 9.16 10.90
N HIS A 58 19.74 8.71 12.10
CA HIS A 58 20.08 9.41 13.36
C HIS A 58 21.43 9.00 13.98
N VAL A 59 22.11 7.97 13.45
CA VAL A 59 23.42 7.53 13.96
C VAL A 59 24.55 8.55 13.76
N ASN A 60 24.34 9.64 13.00
CA ASN A 60 25.36 10.68 12.78
C ASN A 60 25.21 11.95 13.65
N ARG A 61 24.40 11.94 14.71
CA ARG A 61 24.44 13.00 15.75
C ARG A 61 24.87 12.47 17.10
N SER A 62 26.07 11.92 17.13
CA SER A 62 26.84 11.78 18.37
C SER A 62 27.16 13.17 18.90
N SER A 63 26.46 13.56 19.96
CA SER A 63 26.81 14.55 20.99
C SER A 63 27.98 15.51 20.68
N PRO A 64 27.74 16.82 20.49
CA PRO A 64 28.71 17.82 20.91
C PRO A 64 28.70 17.83 22.44
N ASN A 65 29.64 17.09 23.00
CA ASN A 65 30.06 17.14 24.40
C ASN A 65 30.38 18.59 24.80
N ARG A 66 29.45 19.27 25.50
CA ARG A 66 29.68 20.38 26.46
C ARG A 66 28.52 20.48 27.44
#